data_AF-A0A317XW24-F1
#
_entry.id   AF-A0A317XW24-F1
#
_cell.length_a   1.000
_cell.length_b   1.000
_cell.length_c   1.000
_cell.angle_alpha   90.00
_cell.angle_beta   90.00
_cell.angle_gamma   90.00
#
_symmetry.space_group_name_H-M   'P 1'
#
loop_
_entity.id
_entity.type
_entity.pdbx_description
1 polymer ?
#
loop_
_entity_poly.entity_id
_entity_poly.type
_entity_poly.pdbx_seq_one_letter_code
_entity_poly.pdbx_strand_id
1 'polypeptide(L)'
;MAANTDFQLQRSGVHPVLGLINKCDGLAKTFDNTFARSVALLEGLTNGTSTTSLDETMQVLRETLDRCEQIVGEMLNCIYADIPLLLDQMDANQPGLPGNFNPKSALDSISQLFYSYQELLLEKRELLADFTCEEITPQDFVQRWTSIEDGGLHNERKKDIDDLADLLSAF
;
A
#
# COMPACT_ATOMS: atom_id res chain seq x y z
N MET A 1 34.35 -45.36 1.89
CA MET A 1 33.68 -45.02 3.16
C MET A 1 34.11 -43.59 3.51
N ALA A 2 33.45 -42.58 2.96
CA ALA A 2 32.19 -41.98 3.42
C ALA A 2 32.35 -41.21 4.73
N ALA A 3 32.42 -39.88 4.62
CA ALA A 3 31.67 -38.92 5.44
C ALA A 3 31.82 -37.51 4.85
N ASN A 4 30.92 -37.17 3.93
CA ASN A 4 30.49 -35.79 3.70
C ASN A 4 29.83 -35.29 4.98
N THR A 5 30.23 -34.15 5.50
CA THR A 5 29.31 -33.28 6.25
C THR A 5 29.74 -31.83 6.10
N ASP A 6 29.72 -31.39 4.84
CA ASP A 6 29.50 -29.99 4.51
C ASP A 6 28.04 -29.68 4.86
N PHE A 7 27.81 -29.20 6.08
CA PHE A 7 26.54 -28.58 6.47
C PHE A 7 26.79 -27.07 6.69
N GLN A 8 27.42 -26.45 5.69
CA GLN A 8 27.36 -25.02 5.47
C GLN A 8 26.03 -24.71 4.76
N LEU A 9 24.95 -24.57 5.53
CA LEU A 9 23.81 -23.76 5.09
C LEU A 9 23.50 -22.74 6.18
N GLN A 10 24.44 -21.79 6.32
CA GLN A 10 24.07 -20.40 6.57
C GLN A 10 23.05 -19.99 5.50
N ARG A 11 21.76 -20.07 5.82
CA ARG A 11 20.78 -19.17 5.24
C ARG A 11 20.17 -18.40 6.39
N SER A 12 20.77 -17.24 6.68
CA SER A 12 20.10 -16.11 7.31
C SER A 12 19.00 -15.60 6.36
N GLY A 13 18.08 -16.48 6.00
CA GLY A 13 16.96 -16.20 5.12
C GLY A 13 15.87 -15.60 5.97
N VAL A 14 15.62 -14.31 5.75
CA VAL A 14 14.42 -13.63 6.26
C VAL A 14 13.22 -14.56 6.00
N HIS A 15 12.45 -14.87 7.04
CA HIS A 15 11.29 -15.75 6.93
C HIS A 15 10.40 -15.26 5.77
N PRO A 16 9.94 -16.13 4.86
CA PRO A 16 9.38 -15.69 3.57
C PRO A 16 8.11 -14.83 3.75
N VAL A 17 7.38 -15.02 4.85
CA VAL A 17 6.27 -14.14 5.27
C VAL A 17 6.77 -12.74 5.67
N LEU A 18 7.90 -12.62 6.38
CA LEU A 18 8.50 -11.31 6.71
C LEU A 18 8.96 -10.59 5.44
N GLY A 19 9.46 -11.34 4.45
CA GLY A 19 9.80 -10.79 3.13
C GLY A 19 8.60 -10.18 2.41
N LEU A 20 7.46 -10.89 2.42
CA LEU A 20 6.22 -10.37 1.86
C LEU A 20 5.71 -9.14 2.62
N ILE A 21 5.68 -9.19 3.95
CA ILE A 21 5.19 -8.06 4.75
C ILE A 21 6.04 -6.79 4.51
N ASN A 22 7.36 -6.92 4.48
CA ASN A 22 8.25 -5.78 4.18
C ASN A 22 8.01 -5.21 2.78
N LYS A 23 7.73 -6.07 1.79
CA LYS A 23 7.32 -5.63 0.44
C LYS A 23 6.00 -4.87 0.51
N CYS A 24 5.01 -5.39 1.23
CA CYS A 24 3.71 -4.74 1.40
C CYS A 24 3.81 -3.36 2.07
N ASP A 25 4.58 -3.24 3.16
CA ASP A 25 4.86 -1.97 3.84
C ASP A 25 5.56 -0.97 2.91
N GLY A 26 6.55 -1.43 2.13
CA GLY A 26 7.23 -0.61 1.14
C GLY A 26 6.28 -0.07 0.06
N LEU A 27 5.35 -0.90 -0.41
CA LEU A 27 4.32 -0.49 -1.37
C LEU A 27 3.36 0.52 -0.77
N ALA A 28 2.85 0.28 0.44
CA ALA A 28 1.95 1.19 1.15
C ALA A 28 2.58 2.57 1.35
N LYS A 29 3.81 2.63 1.87
CA LYS A 29 4.57 3.87 2.02
C LYS A 29 4.81 4.58 0.69
N THR A 30 5.07 3.83 -0.39
CA THR A 30 5.29 4.43 -1.72
C THR A 30 3.99 5.04 -2.26
N PHE A 31 2.85 4.38 -2.06
CA PHE A 31 1.54 4.92 -2.40
C PHE A 31 1.29 6.22 -1.63
N ASP A 32 1.41 6.18 -0.30
CA ASP A 32 1.12 7.33 0.57
C ASP A 32 1.99 8.53 0.22
N ASN A 33 3.30 8.30 0.02
CA ASN A 33 4.23 9.36 -0.37
C ASN A 33 3.93 9.93 -1.77
N THR A 34 3.48 9.09 -2.70
CA THR A 34 3.10 9.52 -4.05
C THR A 34 1.83 10.38 -3.98
N PHE A 35 0.83 9.92 -3.24
CA PHE A 35 -0.43 10.63 -3.08
C PHE A 35 -0.28 11.94 -2.30
N ALA A 36 0.49 11.96 -1.21
CA ALA A 36 0.74 13.15 -0.40
C ALA A 36 1.35 14.31 -1.20
N ARG A 37 2.17 14.02 -2.23
CA ARG A 37 2.69 15.05 -3.14
C ARG A 37 1.59 15.74 -3.94
N SER A 38 0.56 14.99 -4.35
CA SER A 38 -0.58 15.56 -5.08
C SER A 38 -1.44 16.46 -4.20
N VAL A 39 -1.61 16.10 -2.92
CA VAL A 39 -2.30 16.91 -1.91
C VAL A 39 -1.55 18.23 -1.71
N ALA A 40 -0.24 18.17 -1.45
CA ALA A 40 0.58 19.36 -1.25
C ALA A 40 0.58 20.30 -2.47
N LEU A 41 0.54 19.74 -3.68
CA LEU A 41 0.44 20.53 -4.92
C LEU A 41 -0.87 21.32 -4.98
N LEU A 42 -2.00 20.67 -4.67
CA LEU A 42 -3.32 21.31 -4.70
C LEU A 42 -3.51 22.32 -3.58
N GLU A 43 -3.01 22.04 -2.38
CA GLU A 43 -2.97 23.01 -1.29
C GLU A 43 -2.16 24.25 -1.66
N GLY A 44 -1.00 24.07 -2.33
CA GLY A 44 -0.20 25.17 -2.85
C GLY A 44 -0.92 26.00 -3.91
N LEU A 45 -1.73 25.36 -4.76
CA LEU A 45 -2.59 26.04 -5.73
C LEU A 45 -3.64 26.90 -5.02
N THR A 46 -4.34 26.36 -4.02
CA THR A 46 -5.36 27.10 -3.26
C THR A 46 -4.80 28.23 -2.41
N ASN A 47 -3.59 28.06 -1.87
CA ASN A 47 -2.93 29.07 -1.07
C ASN A 47 -2.24 30.15 -1.90
N GLY A 48 -2.27 30.03 -3.24
CA GLY A 48 -1.63 30.97 -4.17
C GLY A 48 -0.10 30.96 -4.10
N THR A 49 0.50 29.89 -3.57
CA THR A 49 1.96 29.72 -3.46
C THR A 49 2.54 28.96 -4.64
N SER A 50 1.71 28.24 -5.41
CA SER A 50 2.11 27.58 -6.65
C SER A 50 2.10 28.54 -7.83
N THR A 51 3.16 28.50 -8.64
CA THR A 51 3.25 29.19 -9.94
C THR A 51 2.77 28.34 -11.10
N THR A 52 2.36 27.10 -10.81
CA THR A 52 1.94 26.08 -11.77
C THR A 52 0.55 26.38 -12.32
N SER A 53 0.35 26.20 -13.62
CA SER A 53 -0.98 26.34 -14.22
C SER A 53 -1.92 25.20 -13.80
N LEU A 54 -3.23 25.40 -13.97
CA LEU A 54 -4.22 24.36 -13.72
C LEU A 54 -4.00 23.13 -14.62
N ASP A 55 -3.65 23.34 -15.89
CA ASP A 55 -3.43 22.26 -16.85
C ASP A 55 -2.22 21.39 -16.45
N GLU A 56 -1.11 22.02 -16.09
CA GLU A 56 0.07 21.34 -15.54
C GLU A 56 -0.27 20.61 -14.23
N THR A 57 -1.08 21.22 -13.36
CA THR A 57 -1.54 20.58 -12.12
C THR A 57 -2.33 19.31 -12.44
N MET A 58 -3.28 19.39 -13.37
CA MET A 58 -4.10 18.26 -13.80
C MET A 58 -3.27 17.14 -14.44
N GLN A 59 -2.24 17.48 -15.20
CA GLN A 59 -1.30 16.49 -15.73
C GLN A 59 -0.59 15.76 -14.58
N VAL A 60 -0.08 16.48 -13.58
CA VAL A 60 0.59 15.87 -12.42
C VAL A 60 -0.37 14.98 -11.61
N LEU A 61 -1.64 15.37 -11.47
CA LEU A 61 -2.63 14.52 -10.80
C LEU A 61 -2.89 13.22 -11.55
N ARG A 62 -3.00 13.26 -12.89
CA ARG A 62 -3.14 12.05 -13.72
C ARG A 62 -1.92 11.13 -13.57
N GLU A 63 -0.72 11.69 -13.67
CA GLU A 63 0.52 10.94 -13.47
C GLU A 63 0.62 10.34 -12.06
N THR A 64 0.12 11.04 -11.05
CA THR A 64 0.02 10.54 -9.67
C THR A 64 -0.92 9.33 -9.62
N LEU A 65 -2.12 9.42 -10.18
CA LEU A 65 -3.09 8.32 -10.18
C LEU A 65 -2.58 7.11 -10.97
N ASP A 66 -1.93 7.31 -12.10
CA ASP A 66 -1.33 6.23 -12.88
C ASP A 66 -0.23 5.50 -12.09
N ARG A 67 0.58 6.25 -11.34
CA ARG A 67 1.60 5.66 -10.48
C ARG A 67 1.00 4.93 -9.27
N CYS A 68 -0.04 5.49 -8.66
CA CYS A 68 -0.81 4.83 -7.62
C CYS A 68 -1.45 3.53 -8.12
N GLU A 69 -1.97 3.49 -9.35
CA GLU A 69 -2.51 2.28 -9.98
C GLU A 69 -1.44 1.20 -10.15
N GLN A 70 -0.25 1.56 -10.62
CA GLN A 70 0.86 0.60 -10.73
C GLN A 70 1.20 -0.02 -9.37
N ILE A 71 1.25 0.80 -8.32
CA ILE A 71 1.53 0.33 -6.95
C ILE A 71 0.41 -0.60 -6.46
N VAL A 72 -0.86 -0.24 -6.66
CA VAL A 72 -1.99 -1.11 -6.32
C VAL A 72 -1.95 -2.42 -7.12
N GLY A 73 -1.54 -2.39 -8.39
CA GLY A 73 -1.32 -3.60 -9.18
C GLY A 73 -0.25 -4.53 -8.56
N GLU A 74 0.85 -3.97 -8.06
CA GLU A 74 1.87 -4.73 -7.33
C GLU A 74 1.34 -5.28 -5.99
N MET A 75 0.51 -4.51 -5.28
CA MET A 75 -0.19 -4.95 -4.07
C MET A 75 -1.12 -6.15 -4.36
N LEU A 76 -1.94 -6.08 -5.42
CA LEU A 76 -2.81 -7.18 -5.82
C LEU A 76 -2.03 -8.42 -6.26
N ASN A 77 -0.88 -8.25 -6.93
CA ASN A 77 0.01 -9.37 -7.22
C ASN A 77 0.51 -10.07 -5.94
N CYS A 78 0.75 -9.31 -4.86
CA CYS A 78 1.07 -9.91 -3.57
C CYS A 78 -0.10 -10.78 -3.07
N ILE A 79 -1.35 -10.31 -3.19
CA ILE A 79 -2.55 -11.06 -2.76
C ILE A 79 -2.76 -12.33 -3.57
N TYR A 80 -2.63 -12.27 -4.90
CA TYR A 80 -3.04 -13.38 -5.77
C TYR A 80 -1.92 -14.38 -6.07
N ALA A 81 -0.65 -13.96 -6.02
CA ALA A 81 0.49 -14.82 -6.33
C ALA A 81 1.31 -15.18 -5.09
N ASP A 82 1.70 -14.18 -4.29
CA ASP A 82 2.65 -14.38 -3.20
C ASP A 82 1.98 -15.00 -1.96
N ILE A 83 0.79 -14.52 -1.57
CA ILE A 83 0.03 -15.02 -0.41
C ILE A 83 -0.35 -16.52 -0.53
N PRO A 84 -0.96 -16.99 -1.64
CA PRO A 84 -1.36 -18.40 -1.75
C PRO A 84 -0.15 -19.34 -1.80
N LEU A 85 0.93 -18.92 -2.46
CA LEU A 85 2.18 -19.67 -2.51
C LEU A 85 2.78 -19.84 -1.11
N LEU A 86 2.77 -18.79 -0.29
CA LEU A 86 3.23 -18.83 1.09
C LEU A 86 2.36 -19.73 1.95
N LEU A 87 1.04 -19.66 1.80
CA LEU A 87 0.10 -20.53 2.53
C LEU A 87 0.35 -22.01 2.22
N ASP A 88 0.52 -22.36 0.94
CA ASP A 88 0.82 -23.73 0.50
C ASP A 88 2.18 -24.23 1.04
N GLN A 89 3.20 -23.38 1.04
CA GLN A 89 4.51 -23.71 1.59
C GLN A 89 4.49 -23.96 3.11
N MET A 90 3.70 -23.19 3.86
CA MET A 90 3.55 -23.39 5.31
C MET A 90 2.76 -24.65 5.65
N ASP A 91 1.72 -24.98 4.88
CA ASP A 91 0.95 -26.22 5.06
C ASP A 91 1.79 -27.46 4.70
N ALA A 92 2.78 -27.33 3.80
CA ALA A 92 3.64 -28.42 3.34
C ALA A 92 4.90 -28.68 4.18
N ASN A 93 5.48 -27.68 4.89
CA ASN A 93 6.75 -27.85 5.62
C ASN A 93 6.94 -26.83 6.77
N GLN A 94 6.67 -27.20 8.04
CA GLN A 94 7.50 -26.96 9.25
C GLN A 94 6.68 -26.83 10.57
N PRO A 95 7.12 -27.50 11.66
CA PRO A 95 6.78 -27.13 13.02
C PRO A 95 7.75 -26.06 13.53
N GLY A 96 7.29 -24.82 13.77
CA GLY A 96 8.17 -23.82 14.42
C GLY A 96 7.92 -22.34 14.15
N LEU A 97 6.70 -21.89 13.84
CA LEU A 97 6.40 -20.47 14.00
C LEU A 97 6.48 -20.13 15.50
N PRO A 98 7.31 -19.15 15.93
CA PRO A 98 7.37 -18.73 17.32
C PRO A 98 5.99 -18.24 17.80
N GLY A 99 5.75 -18.43 19.09
CA GLY A 99 4.42 -18.44 19.72
C GLY A 99 3.49 -17.30 19.28
N ASN A 100 2.23 -17.70 19.02
CA ASN A 100 1.07 -16.83 18.79
C ASN A 100 0.98 -16.10 17.44
N PHE A 101 1.93 -16.27 16.51
CA PHE A 101 1.79 -15.69 15.16
C PHE A 101 0.79 -16.50 14.31
N ASN A 102 -0.29 -15.84 13.89
CA ASN A 102 -1.26 -16.40 12.95
C ASN A 102 -1.05 -15.81 11.55
N PRO A 103 -0.29 -16.47 10.66
CA PRO A 103 -0.01 -15.96 9.33
C PRO A 103 -1.27 -15.72 8.50
N LYS A 104 -2.33 -16.53 8.70
CA LYS A 104 -3.60 -16.34 7.99
C LYS A 104 -4.25 -15.01 8.36
N SER A 105 -4.18 -14.61 9.63
CA SER A 105 -4.70 -13.32 10.09
C SER A 105 -3.90 -12.15 9.52
N ALA A 106 -2.56 -12.25 9.51
CA ALA A 106 -1.70 -11.20 8.95
C ALA A 106 -1.95 -10.98 7.45
N LEU A 107 -2.11 -12.08 6.71
CA LEU A 107 -2.38 -12.04 5.28
C LEU A 107 -3.79 -11.51 4.96
N ASP A 108 -4.77 -11.78 5.83
CA ASP A 108 -6.11 -11.19 5.72
C ASP A 108 -6.08 -9.68 5.95
N SER A 109 -5.39 -9.20 7.00
CA SER A 109 -5.18 -7.77 7.25
C SER A 109 -4.49 -7.05 6.08
N ILE A 110 -3.45 -7.66 5.49
CA ILE A 110 -2.77 -7.10 4.30
C ILE A 110 -3.74 -7.01 3.12
N SER A 111 -4.59 -8.02 2.93
CA SER A 111 -5.56 -8.04 1.84
C SER A 111 -6.59 -6.92 2.01
N GLN A 112 -7.14 -6.74 3.22
CA GLN A 112 -8.07 -5.65 3.54
C GLN A 112 -7.42 -4.28 3.32
N LEU A 113 -6.18 -4.09 3.79
CA LEU A 113 -5.40 -2.88 3.57
C LEU A 113 -5.27 -2.56 2.08
N PHE A 114 -4.96 -3.55 1.25
CA PHE A 114 -4.79 -3.33 -0.19
C PHE A 114 -6.11 -3.05 -0.93
N TYR A 115 -7.21 -3.68 -0.53
CA TYR A 115 -8.53 -3.30 -1.06
C TYR A 115 -8.88 -1.85 -0.73
N SER A 116 -8.51 -1.36 0.46
CA SER A 116 -8.74 0.04 0.82
C SER A 116 -7.95 1.03 -0.06
N TYR A 117 -6.75 0.67 -0.51
CA TYR A 117 -5.98 1.48 -1.47
C TYR A 117 -6.63 1.48 -2.86
N GLN A 118 -7.22 0.36 -3.27
CA GLN A 118 -7.96 0.26 -4.53
C GLN A 118 -9.24 1.12 -4.51
N GLU A 119 -9.99 1.10 -3.41
CA GLU A 119 -11.19 1.93 -3.22
C GLU A 119 -10.83 3.42 -3.27
N LEU A 120 -9.79 3.84 -2.55
CA LEU A 120 -9.32 5.22 -2.61
C LEU A 120 -8.90 5.63 -4.03
N LEU A 121 -8.18 4.77 -4.75
CA LEU A 121 -7.77 5.05 -6.12
C LEU A 121 -8.99 5.24 -7.05
N LEU A 122 -10.03 4.41 -6.88
CA LEU A 122 -11.26 4.53 -7.64
C LEU A 122 -11.97 5.85 -7.32
N GLU A 123 -12.14 6.17 -6.04
CA GLU A 123 -12.77 7.41 -5.57
C GLU A 123 -12.07 8.64 -6.17
N LYS A 124 -10.73 8.68 -6.16
CA LYS A 124 -9.98 9.83 -6.70
C LYS A 124 -10.01 9.89 -8.23
N ARG A 125 -10.14 8.76 -8.92
CA ARG A 125 -10.38 8.73 -10.39
C ARG A 125 -11.74 9.29 -10.75
N GLU A 126 -12.78 8.89 -10.02
CA GLU A 126 -14.13 9.43 -10.19
C GLU A 126 -14.14 10.93 -9.91
N LEU A 127 -13.52 11.37 -8.82
CA LEU A 127 -13.39 12.79 -8.50
C LEU A 127 -12.67 13.60 -9.59
N LEU A 128 -11.62 13.04 -10.20
CA LEU A 128 -10.94 13.67 -11.33
C LEU A 128 -11.85 13.77 -12.56
N ALA A 129 -12.63 12.72 -12.83
CA ALA A 129 -13.59 12.69 -13.93
C ALA A 129 -14.68 13.76 -13.73
N ASP A 130 -15.30 13.81 -12.56
CA ASP A 130 -16.31 14.82 -12.17
C ASP A 130 -15.79 16.24 -12.42
N PHE A 131 -14.54 16.51 -12.01
CA PHE A 131 -13.93 17.82 -12.21
C PHE A 131 -13.67 18.13 -13.69
N THR A 132 -13.14 17.17 -14.46
CA THR A 132 -12.89 17.37 -15.90
C THR A 132 -14.15 17.53 -16.73
N CYS A 133 -15.27 16.96 -16.27
CA CYS A 133 -16.60 17.12 -16.87
C CYS A 133 -17.32 18.38 -16.40
N GLU A 134 -16.66 19.23 -15.59
CA GLU A 134 -17.22 20.46 -15.01
C GLU A 134 -18.45 20.22 -14.12
N GLU A 135 -18.60 19.02 -13.55
CA GLU A 135 -19.72 18.66 -12.66
C GLU A 135 -19.53 19.22 -11.24
N ILE A 136 -18.28 19.49 -10.84
CA ILE A 136 -17.91 20.07 -9.55
C ILE A 136 -17.01 21.29 -9.72
N THR A 137 -17.03 22.19 -8.73
CA THR A 137 -16.19 23.39 -8.78
C THR A 137 -14.72 23.07 -8.45
N PRO A 138 -13.76 23.92 -8.85
CA PRO A 138 -12.36 23.76 -8.44
C PRO A 138 -12.17 23.72 -6.92
N GLN A 139 -12.97 24.48 -6.17
CA GLN A 139 -12.91 24.50 -4.72
C GLN A 139 -13.42 23.17 -4.13
N ASP A 140 -14.53 22.64 -4.65
CA ASP A 140 -15.06 21.34 -4.24
C ASP A 140 -14.09 20.21 -4.60
N PHE A 141 -13.47 20.28 -5.78
CA PHE A 141 -12.46 19.33 -6.21
C PHE A 141 -11.26 19.31 -5.26
N VAL A 142 -10.66 20.46 -4.98
CA VAL A 142 -9.52 20.52 -4.06
C VAL A 142 -9.93 20.03 -2.68
N GLN A 143 -11.07 20.50 -2.16
CA GLN A 143 -11.56 20.07 -0.85
C GLN A 143 -11.73 18.55 -0.80
N ARG A 144 -12.41 17.93 -1.77
CA ARG A 144 -12.63 16.47 -1.79
C ARG A 144 -11.35 15.68 -2.09
N TRP A 145 -10.39 16.26 -2.80
CA TRP A 145 -9.12 15.60 -3.10
C TRP A 145 -8.20 15.58 -1.88
N THR A 146 -8.08 16.72 -1.20
CA THR A 146 -7.25 16.88 0.00
C THR A 146 -7.94 16.35 1.25
N SER A 147 -9.27 16.28 1.26
CA SER A 147 -10.03 15.46 2.19
C SER A 147 -9.78 14.00 1.83
N ILE A 148 -8.70 13.47 2.37
CA ILE A 148 -8.71 12.06 2.77
C ILE A 148 -9.78 12.05 3.84
N GLU A 149 -10.99 11.57 3.54
CA GLU A 149 -12.13 11.65 4.47
C GLU A 149 -11.66 11.35 5.90
N ASP A 150 -12.10 12.19 6.84
CA ASP A 150 -12.04 11.97 8.30
C ASP A 150 -12.63 10.60 8.73
N GLY A 151 -13.18 9.83 7.80
CA GLY A 151 -13.74 8.50 7.98
C GLY A 151 -12.68 7.42 7.93
N GLY A 152 -12.00 7.18 9.05
CA GLY A 152 -11.41 5.87 9.37
C GLY A 152 -10.19 5.47 8.56
N LEU A 153 -10.28 5.38 7.23
CA LEU A 153 -9.34 4.78 6.30
C LEU A 153 -7.88 5.17 6.49
N HIS A 154 -7.50 6.44 6.68
CA HIS A 154 -6.07 6.72 6.95
C HIS A 154 -5.63 6.22 8.33
N ASN A 155 -6.46 6.38 9.36
CA ASN A 155 -6.17 5.92 10.71
C ASN A 155 -6.29 4.39 10.86
N GLU A 156 -7.22 3.76 10.15
CA GLU A 156 -7.40 2.32 10.03
C GLU A 156 -6.25 1.71 9.22
N ARG A 157 -5.88 2.28 8.06
CA ARG A 157 -4.69 1.85 7.33
C ARG A 157 -3.41 2.01 8.14
N LYS A 158 -3.25 3.14 8.85
CA LYS A 158 -2.11 3.37 9.74
C LYS A 158 -2.10 2.38 10.89
N LYS A 159 -3.26 2.12 11.50
CA LYS A 159 -3.41 1.12 12.55
C LYS A 159 -3.12 -0.28 12.02
N ASP A 160 -3.59 -0.66 10.85
CA ASP A 160 -3.31 -1.97 10.26
C ASP A 160 -1.83 -2.12 9.92
N ILE A 161 -1.17 -1.04 9.47
CA ILE A 161 0.28 -0.98 9.28
C ILE A 161 1.03 -1.06 10.62
N ASP A 162 0.56 -0.37 11.66
CA ASP A 162 1.16 -0.39 13.00
C ASP A 162 0.95 -1.76 13.67
N ASP A 163 -0.22 -2.37 13.54
CA ASP A 163 -0.55 -3.74 14.00
C ASP A 163 0.31 -4.76 13.23
N LEU A 164 0.55 -4.56 11.92
CA LEU A 164 1.50 -5.34 11.15
C LEU A 164 2.93 -5.13 11.63
N ALA A 165 3.34 -3.91 11.93
CA ALA A 165 4.68 -3.60 12.43
C ALA A 165 4.92 -4.18 13.84
N ASP A 166 3.92 -4.13 14.72
CA ASP A 166 3.94 -4.74 16.05
C ASP A 166 4.04 -6.26 15.94
N LEU A 167 3.29 -6.86 15.01
CA LEU A 167 3.38 -8.29 14.70
C LEU A 167 4.78 -8.69 14.18
N LEU A 168 5.43 -7.83 13.39
CA LEU A 168 6.82 -8.02 12.94
C LEU A 168 7.84 -7.85 14.06
N SER A 169 7.60 -6.94 15.00
CA SER A 169 8.49 -6.67 16.14
C SER A 169 8.55 -7.83 17.15
N ALA A 170 7.55 -8.72 17.10
CA ALA A 170 7.46 -9.90 17.96
C ALA A 170 8.30 -11.11 17.47
N PHE A 171 8.95 -11.01 16.29
CA PHE A 171 9.89 -12.00 15.75
C PHE A 171 11.34 -11.66 16.07
#